data_AF-A0A7Y2EWX4-F1
#
_entry.id   AF-A0A7Y2EWX4-F1
#
_cell.length_a   1.000
_cell.length_b   1.000
_cell.length_c   1.000
_cell.angle_alpha   90.00
_cell.angle_beta   90.00
_cell.angle_gamma   90.00
#
_symmetry.space_group_name_H-M   'P 1'
#
loop_
_entity.id
_entity.type
_entity.pdbx_description
1 polymer ?
#
loop_
_entity_poly.entity_id
_entity_poly.type
_entity_poly.pdbx_seq_one_letter_code
_entity_poly.pdbx_strand_id
1 'polypeptide(L)'
;MNRSYLLLITIVASLGGLLFGYDTGVINGTQFYFSKFFDLDAAMKGWVVGSALVGCFFGAIFAGPISKKIGRRNSLIIAAILFTVSAWGSGLPSFLPQSVPLLVFFRIIGGLGIGMASMNAPT
;
A
#
# COMPACT_ATOMS: atom_id res chain seq x y z
N MET A 1 12.23 20.42 21.84
CA MET A 1 11.84 19.24 21.03
C MET A 1 13.05 18.30 20.97
N ASN A 2 12.92 17.04 21.42
CA ASN A 2 14.06 16.14 21.55
C ASN A 2 14.58 15.70 20.16
N ARG A 3 15.88 15.84 19.89
CA ARG A 3 16.50 15.51 18.60
C ARG A 3 16.25 14.05 18.19
N SER A 4 16.25 13.14 19.16
CA SER A 4 15.94 11.72 18.99
C SER A 4 14.49 11.47 18.56
N TYR A 5 13.54 12.29 19.04
CA TYR A 5 12.12 12.16 18.67
C TYR A 5 11.87 12.59 17.22
N LEU A 6 12.54 13.65 16.77
CA LEU A 6 12.48 14.08 15.37
C LEU A 6 13.09 13.04 14.43
N LEU A 7 14.27 12.49 14.77
CA LEU A 7 14.89 11.41 13.99
C LEU A 7 13.95 10.20 13.83
N LEU A 8 13.27 9.80 14.90
CA LEU A 8 12.35 8.66 14.87
C LEU A 8 11.15 8.92 13.94
N ILE A 9 10.56 10.11 13.98
CA ILE A 9 9.47 10.50 13.08
C ILE A 9 9.93 10.55 11.63
N THR A 10 11.11 11.13 11.36
CA THR A 10 11.65 11.22 10.00
C THR A 10 11.95 9.84 9.42
N ILE A 11 12.50 8.92 10.23
CA ILE A 11 12.72 7.53 9.80
C ILE A 11 11.38 6.86 9.45
N VAL A 12 10.40 6.92 10.35
CA VAL A 12 9.07 6.31 10.11
C VAL A 12 8.39 6.90 8.88
N ALA A 13 8.54 8.20 8.65
CA ALA A 13 7.97 8.82 7.47
C ALA A 13 8.72 8.46 6.18
N SER A 14 10.04 8.38 6.21
CA SER A 14 10.85 7.93 5.06
C SER A 14 10.54 6.48 4.67
N LEU A 15 10.18 5.63 5.64
CA LEU A 15 9.71 4.28 5.38
C LEU A 15 8.41 4.27 4.57
N GLY A 16 7.53 5.26 4.72
CA GLY A 16 6.34 5.38 3.87
C GLY A 16 6.68 5.54 2.38
N GLY A 17 7.66 6.38 2.06
CA GLY A 17 8.17 6.54 0.70
C GLY A 17 8.91 5.30 0.18
N LEU A 18 9.68 4.65 1.05
CA LEU A 18 10.35 3.38 0.74
C LEU A 18 9.32 2.28 0.39
N LEU A 19 8.24 2.16 1.17
CA LEU A 19 7.19 1.17 0.96
C LEU A 19 6.44 1.41 -0.36
N PHE A 20 6.24 2.66 -0.76
CA PHE A 20 5.67 2.98 -2.07
C PHE A 20 6.55 2.50 -3.24
N GLY A 21 7.85 2.79 -3.15
CA GLY A 21 8.83 2.31 -4.14
C GLY A 21 8.93 0.78 -4.15
N TYR A 22 8.87 0.15 -2.97
CA TYR A 22 8.91 -1.30 -2.83
C TYR A 22 7.70 -1.99 -3.48
N ASP A 23 6.47 -1.55 -3.21
CA ASP A 23 5.26 -2.16 -3.82
C ASP A 23 5.29 -2.06 -5.35
N THR A 24 5.71 -0.91 -5.87
CA THR A 24 5.87 -0.69 -7.32
C THR A 24 6.94 -1.62 -7.90
N GLY A 25 8.06 -1.80 -7.21
CA GLY A 25 9.15 -2.70 -7.61
C GLY A 25 8.74 -4.17 -7.61
N VAL A 26 8.05 -4.62 -6.55
CA VAL A 26 7.58 -6.01 -6.42
C VAL A 26 6.61 -6.37 -7.54
N ILE A 27 5.69 -5.48 -7.90
CA ILE A 27 4.76 -5.75 -9.00
C ILE A 27 5.46 -5.85 -10.33
N ASN A 28 6.39 -4.93 -10.63
CA ASN A 28 7.15 -5.01 -11.87
C ASN A 28 7.95 -6.31 -11.97
N GLY A 29 8.53 -6.79 -10.87
CA GLY A 29 9.27 -8.06 -10.82
C GLY A 29 8.38 -9.32 -10.91
N THR A 30 7.15 -9.26 -10.38
CA THR A 30 6.22 -10.42 -10.34
C THR A 30 5.24 -10.44 -11.51
N GLN A 31 5.15 -9.35 -12.27
CA GLN A 31 4.21 -9.16 -13.37
C GLN A 31 4.16 -10.32 -14.36
N PHE A 32 5.32 -10.82 -14.77
CA PHE A 32 5.41 -11.94 -15.71
C PHE A 32 4.87 -13.24 -15.08
N TYR A 33 5.23 -13.50 -13.82
CA TYR A 33 4.89 -14.74 -13.12
C TYR A 33 3.39 -14.83 -12.81
N PHE A 34 2.77 -13.78 -12.27
CA PHE A 34 1.34 -13.82 -11.98
C PHE A 34 0.49 -13.80 -13.26
N SER A 35 0.95 -13.15 -14.33
CA SER A 35 0.25 -13.18 -15.63
C SER A 35 0.19 -14.61 -16.18
N LYS A 36 1.27 -15.37 -16.04
CA LYS A 36 1.34 -16.78 -16.45
C LYS A 36 0.59 -17.71 -15.50
N PHE A 37 0.62 -17.45 -14.20
CA PHE A 37 -0.06 -18.27 -13.19
C PHE A 37 -1.59 -18.18 -13.27
N PHE A 38 -2.13 -16.99 -13.52
CA PHE A 38 -3.57 -16.73 -13.61
C PHE A 38 -4.10 -16.69 -15.05
N ASP A 39 -3.25 -16.98 -16.05
CA ASP A 39 -3.55 -16.89 -17.49
C ASP A 39 -4.27 -15.58 -17.87
N LEU A 40 -3.68 -14.45 -17.44
CA LEU A 40 -4.29 -13.13 -17.53
C LEU A 40 -4.11 -12.50 -18.90
N ASP A 41 -5.21 -12.00 -19.47
CA ASP A 41 -5.18 -11.11 -20.64
C ASP A 41 -4.56 -9.74 -20.30
N ALA A 42 -4.08 -9.03 -21.32
CA ALA A 42 -3.40 -7.73 -21.19
C ALA A 42 -4.25 -6.70 -20.43
N ALA A 43 -5.57 -6.70 -20.63
CA ALA A 43 -6.49 -5.81 -19.93
C ALA A 43 -6.56 -6.12 -18.43
N MET A 44 -6.67 -7.40 -18.07
CA MET A 44 -6.75 -7.82 -16.66
C MET A 44 -5.44 -7.61 -15.93
N LYS A 45 -4.31 -7.84 -16.60
CA LYS A 45 -2.99 -7.51 -16.09
C LYS A 45 -2.88 -6.02 -15.75
N GLY A 46 -3.30 -5.14 -16.67
CA GLY A 46 -3.34 -3.69 -16.44
C GLY A 46 -4.24 -3.33 -15.26
N TRP A 47 -5.39 -3.99 -15.13
CA TRP A 47 -6.30 -3.79 -14.01
C TRP A 47 -5.68 -4.17 -12.66
N VAL A 48 -5.00 -5.33 -12.58
CA VAL A 48 -4.33 -5.78 -11.35
C VAL A 48 -3.24 -4.80 -10.91
N VAL A 49 -2.40 -4.34 -11.85
CA VAL A 49 -1.34 -3.36 -11.56
C VAL A 49 -1.95 -2.00 -11.16
N GLY A 50 -2.94 -1.53 -11.93
CA GLY A 50 -3.58 -0.23 -11.72
C GLY A 50 -4.48 -0.14 -10.48
N SER A 51 -5.00 -1.26 -9.99
CA SER A 51 -5.88 -1.28 -8.81
C SER A 51 -5.24 -0.67 -7.56
N ALA A 52 -3.92 -0.80 -7.38
CA ALA A 52 -3.20 -0.17 -6.29
C ALA A 52 -3.20 1.36 -6.39
N LEU A 53 -3.14 1.93 -7.60
CA LEU A 53 -3.22 3.37 -7.83
C LEU A 53 -4.59 3.92 -7.47
N VAL A 54 -5.66 3.16 -7.76
CA VAL A 54 -7.03 3.50 -7.33
C VAL A 54 -7.09 3.55 -5.80
N GLY A 55 -6.51 2.56 -5.12
CA GLY A 55 -6.35 2.57 -3.66
C GLY A 55 -5.58 3.81 -3.16
N CYS A 56 -4.44 4.14 -3.79
CA CYS A 56 -3.66 5.33 -3.45
C CYS A 56 -4.45 6.63 -3.60
N PHE A 57 -5.24 6.77 -4.67
CA PHE A 57 -6.06 7.94 -4.91
C PHE A 57 -7.06 8.18 -3.76
N PHE A 58 -7.83 7.15 -3.39
CA PHE A 58 -8.75 7.26 -2.26
C PHE A 58 -8.00 7.43 -0.93
N GLY A 59 -6.86 6.76 -0.76
CA GLY A 59 -6.03 6.85 0.43
C GLY A 59 -5.55 8.29 0.67
N ALA A 60 -5.10 8.97 -0.38
CA ALA A 60 -4.68 10.37 -0.33
C ALA A 60 -5.82 11.33 0.02
N ILE A 61 -7.03 11.10 -0.53
CA ILE A 61 -8.23 11.91 -0.23
C ILE A 61 -8.61 11.80 1.25
N PHE A 62 -8.65 10.58 1.79
CA PHE A 62 -9.06 10.35 3.18
C PHE A 62 -7.96 10.69 4.19
N ALA A 63 -6.68 10.68 3.77
CA ALA A 63 -5.54 10.95 4.64
C ALA A 63 -5.62 12.31 5.35
N GLY A 64 -6.01 13.36 4.63
CA GLY A 64 -6.10 14.72 5.17
C GLY A 64 -7.04 14.86 6.37
N PRO A 65 -8.35 14.55 6.23
CA PRO A 65 -9.31 14.64 7.33
C PRO A 65 -8.99 13.65 8.46
N ILE A 66 -8.52 12.44 8.16
CA ILE A 66 -8.12 11.47 9.19
C ILE A 66 -6.97 12.03 10.02
N SER A 67 -5.91 12.52 9.38
CA SER A 67 -4.73 13.09 10.05
C SER A 67 -5.07 14.28 10.94
N LYS A 68 -6.04 15.12 10.54
CA LYS A 68 -6.55 16.22 11.37
C LYS A 68 -7.33 15.73 12.60
N LYS A 69 -8.10 14.63 12.47
CA LYS A 69 -8.97 14.13 13.55
C LYS A 69 -8.23 13.28 14.59
N ILE A 70 -7.33 12.39 14.14
CA ILE A 70 -6.64 11.42 15.03
C ILE A 70 -5.14 11.71 15.19
N GLY A 71 -4.62 12.74 14.51
CA GLY A 71 -3.21 13.13 14.53
C GLY A 71 -2.36 12.37 13.49
N ARG A 72 -1.30 13.04 13.01
CA ARG A 72 -0.36 12.50 12.00
C ARG A 72 0.25 11.15 12.38
N ARG A 73 0.64 10.98 13.66
CA ARG A 73 1.23 9.73 14.15
C ARG A 73 0.28 8.54 14.00
N ASN A 74 -0.98 8.69 14.45
CA ASN A 74 -1.95 7.61 14.39
C ASN A 74 -2.37 7.32 12.94
N SER A 75 -2.43 8.35 12.10
CA SER A 75 -2.67 8.19 10.66
C SER A 75 -1.59 7.34 9.98
N LEU A 76 -0.31 7.53 10.34
CA LEU A 76 0.80 6.70 9.84
C LEU A 76 0.74 5.26 10.37
N ILE A 77 0.29 5.05 11.61
CA ILE A 77 0.09 3.70 12.16
C ILE A 77 -1.02 2.95 11.41
N ILE A 78 -2.13 3.63 11.10
CA ILE A 78 -3.21 3.04 10.29
C ILE A 78 -2.72 2.67 8.91
N ALA A 79 -1.94 3.55 8.26
CA ALA A 79 -1.33 3.28 6.97
C ALA A 79 -0.44 2.02 7.01
N ALA A 80 0.39 1.87 8.05
CA ALA A 80 1.21 0.69 8.26
C ALA A 80 0.37 -0.58 8.43
N ILE A 81 -0.70 -0.53 9.23
CA ILE A 81 -1.60 -1.68 9.43
C ILE A 81 -2.26 -2.10 8.11
N LEU A 82 -2.78 -1.14 7.32
CA LEU A 82 -3.38 -1.41 6.01
C LEU A 82 -2.37 -2.08 5.07
N PHE A 83 -1.13 -1.58 5.04
CA PHE A 83 -0.06 -2.16 4.24
C PHE A 83 0.29 -3.58 4.69
N THR A 84 0.40 -3.84 6.00
CA THR A 84 0.66 -5.18 6.54
C THR A 84 -0.45 -6.16 6.16
N VAL A 85 -1.72 -5.78 6.30
CA VAL A 85 -2.86 -6.61 5.89
C VAL A 85 -2.83 -6.91 4.39
N SER A 86 -2.50 -5.92 3.57
CA SER A 86 -2.34 -6.08 2.13
C SER A 86 -1.19 -7.03 1.77
N ALA A 87 -0.02 -6.88 2.39
CA ALA A 87 1.13 -7.73 2.14
C ALA A 87 0.84 -9.19 2.54
N TRP A 88 0.20 -9.39 3.70
CA TRP A 88 -0.24 -10.70 4.17
C TRP A 88 -1.22 -11.34 3.18
N GLY A 89 -2.25 -10.61 2.77
CA GLY A 89 -3.28 -11.13 1.87
C GLY A 89 -2.79 -11.37 0.44
N SER A 90 -1.91 -10.50 -0.06
CA SER A 90 -1.27 -10.65 -1.37
C SER A 90 -0.29 -11.82 -1.41
N GLY A 91 0.30 -12.18 -0.26
CA GLY A 91 1.11 -13.39 -0.10
C GLY A 91 0.32 -14.71 -0.20
N LEU A 92 -1.02 -14.64 -0.32
CA LEU A 92 -1.94 -15.76 -0.51
C LEU A 92 -1.66 -16.93 0.45
N PRO A 93 -2.18 -16.87 1.70
CA PRO A 93 -2.11 -18.00 2.62
C PRO A 93 -2.77 -19.25 2.03
N SER A 94 -2.28 -20.44 2.39
CA SER A 94 -2.77 -21.74 1.86
C SER A 94 -4.26 -22.01 2.08
N PHE A 95 -4.93 -21.23 2.94
CA PHE A 95 -6.35 -21.31 3.24
C PHE A 95 -7.22 -20.29 2.45
N LEU A 96 -6.62 -19.39 1.65
CA LEU A 96 -7.34 -18.43 0.81
C LEU A 96 -7.46 -18.94 -0.64
N PRO A 97 -8.60 -18.70 -1.31
CA PRO A 97 -8.74 -19.05 -2.72
C PRO A 97 -7.81 -18.18 -3.58
N GLN A 98 -6.92 -18.82 -4.35
CA GLN A 98 -6.03 -18.14 -5.29
C GLN A 98 -6.85 -17.58 -6.45
N SER A 99 -7.28 -16.33 -6.33
CA SER A 99 -8.13 -15.67 -7.31
C SER A 99 -7.71 -14.23 -7.55
N VAL A 100 -7.85 -13.79 -8.81
CA VAL A 100 -7.50 -12.43 -9.26
C VAL A 100 -8.27 -11.34 -8.50
N PRO A 101 -9.59 -11.46 -8.24
CA PRO A 101 -10.33 -10.44 -7.50
C PRO A 101 -9.83 -10.27 -6.06
N LEU A 102 -9.39 -11.36 -5.42
CA LEU A 102 -8.85 -11.32 -4.07
C LEU A 102 -7.50 -10.60 -4.03
N LEU A 103 -6.62 -10.86 -5.00
CA LEU A 103 -5.36 -10.15 -5.17
C LEU A 103 -5.60 -8.65 -5.38
N VAL A 104 -6.54 -8.28 -6.25
CA VAL A 104 -6.95 -6.90 -6.51
C VAL A 104 -7.44 -6.22 -5.24
N PHE A 105 -8.28 -6.91 -4.45
CA PHE A 105 -8.80 -6.39 -3.20
C PHE A 105 -7.69 -6.04 -2.20
N PHE A 106 -6.73 -6.95 -1.99
CA PHE A 106 -5.60 -6.68 -1.12
C PHE A 106 -4.71 -5.55 -1.66
N ARG A 107 -4.47 -5.49 -2.97
CA ARG A 107 -3.73 -4.38 -3.59
C ARG A 107 -4.40 -3.03 -3.39
N ILE A 108 -5.72 -2.95 -3.46
CA ILE A 108 -6.47 -1.71 -3.16
C ILE A 108 -6.26 -1.30 -1.70
N ILE A 109 -6.32 -2.25 -0.76
CA ILE A 109 -6.05 -1.99 0.67
C ILE A 109 -4.62 -1.49 0.88
N GLY A 110 -3.64 -2.10 0.21
CA GLY A 110 -2.25 -1.66 0.26
C GLY A 110 -2.08 -0.25 -0.29
N GLY A 111 -2.72 0.02 -1.43
CA GLY A 111 -2.77 1.34 -2.04
C GLY A 111 -3.36 2.40 -1.11
N LEU A 112 -4.46 2.09 -0.39
CA LEU A 112 -5.03 2.99 0.61
C LEU A 112 -4.00 3.38 1.69
N GLY A 113 -3.28 2.38 2.22
CA GLY A 113 -2.24 2.61 3.23
C GLY A 113 -1.08 3.46 2.68
N ILE A 114 -0.61 3.15 1.47
CA ILE A 114 0.46 3.90 0.79
C ILE A 114 0.05 5.36 0.54
N GLY A 115 -1.14 5.59 -0.01
CA GLY A 115 -1.66 6.94 -0.26
C GLY A 115 -1.80 7.75 1.03
N MET A 116 -2.24 7.09 2.11
CA MET A 116 -2.27 7.70 3.44
C MET A 116 -0.89 8.03 3.99
N ALA A 117 0.11 7.16 3.78
CA ALA A 117 1.48 7.41 4.20
C ALA A 117 2.09 8.59 3.41
N SER A 118 1.87 8.66 2.10
CA SER A 118 2.42 9.70 1.23
C SER A 118 1.92 11.11 1.59
N MET A 119 0.62 11.26 1.89
CA MET A 119 0.05 12.56 2.30
C MET A 119 0.47 12.97 3.73
N ASN A 120 0.73 12.01 4.61
CA ASN A 120 1.05 12.27 6.02
C ASN A 120 2.54 12.31 6.34
N ALA A 121 3.38 11.85 5.42
CA ALA A 121 4.82 12.03 5.51
C ALA A 121 5.13 13.55 5.53
N PRO A 122 6.07 14.02 6.37
CA PRO A 122 6.50 15.39 6.37
C PRO A 122 7.33 15.64 5.11
N THR A 123 6.79 16.46 4.21
CA THR A 123 7.55 17.16 3.17
C THR A 123 8.31 18.33 3.76
#